data_AF-A0A1F6RWT1-F1
#
_entry.id   AF-A0A1F6RWT1-F1
#
_cell.length_a   1.000
_cell.length_b   1.000
_cell.length_c   1.000
_cell.angle_alpha   90.00
_cell.angle_beta   90.00
_cell.angle_gamma   90.00
#
_symmetry.space_group_name_H-M   'P 1'
#
loop_
_entity.id
_entity.type
_entity.pdbx_description
1 polymer ?
#
loop_
_entity_poly.entity_id
_entity_poly.type
_entity_poly.pdbx_seq_one_letter_code
_entity_poly.pdbx_strand_id
1 'polypeptide(L)'
;MVWELGVFIITLLYLGTLWVAYVHPESLLWPGAIFLLILFVATKIISKKFFHFILPTLLFFGTVLLLPLIDSPAQVKTFLALSVGVFYLAILGAYRLGKYEKDLTAKAMSNLAAFSALFAWFAAGYGWYLNYEFPAWIIMTVFAIVTFLVSYALVIINQLHLDRFQRILYSIFLAYLMAGVIWVQDFWPFGYLTTGVIALIIYYSGWEVIRSHFLGKLNVRRIVFSIVFLVGAVAILLLSTKWYPVI
;
A
#
# COMPACT_ATOMS: atom_id res chain seq x y z
N MET A 1 -26.46 9.23 5.74
CA MET A 1 -26.78 8.36 6.88
C MET A 1 -26.67 6.86 6.60
N VAL A 2 -27.60 6.18 5.93
CA VAL A 2 -27.55 4.69 5.81
C VAL A 2 -26.23 4.17 5.20
N TRP A 3 -25.70 4.86 4.19
CA TRP A 3 -24.45 4.47 3.53
C TRP A 3 -23.19 4.79 4.33
N GLU A 4 -23.22 5.80 5.22
CA GLU A 4 -22.10 6.09 6.14
C GLU A 4 -22.03 5.05 7.25
N LEU A 5 -23.18 4.53 7.68
CA LEU A 5 -23.25 3.38 8.58
C LEU A 5 -22.63 2.14 7.93
N GLY A 6 -22.83 1.92 6.63
CA GLY A 6 -22.19 0.83 5.88
C GLY A 6 -20.66 0.89 5.92
N VAL A 7 -20.07 2.07 5.70
CA VAL A 7 -18.61 2.29 5.81
C VAL A 7 -18.11 1.92 7.20
N PHE A 8 -18.82 2.36 8.24
CA PHE A 8 -18.48 2.07 9.62
C PHE A 8 -18.56 0.57 9.95
N ILE A 9 -19.63 -0.12 9.53
CA ILE A 9 -19.81 -1.56 9.76
C ILE A 9 -18.67 -2.36 9.11
N ILE A 10 -18.31 -2.07 7.87
CA ILE A 10 -17.22 -2.78 7.17
C ILE A 10 -15.88 -2.54 7.87
N THR A 11 -15.66 -1.34 8.39
CA THR A 11 -14.46 -0.99 9.16
C THR A 11 -14.42 -1.77 10.49
N LEU A 12 -15.55 -1.94 11.17
CA LEU A 12 -15.62 -2.78 12.36
C LEU A 12 -15.37 -4.26 12.05
N LEU A 13 -15.91 -4.76 10.94
CA LEU A 13 -15.62 -6.12 10.49
C LEU A 13 -14.12 -6.30 10.20
N TYR A 14 -13.50 -5.33 9.54
CA TYR A 14 -12.05 -5.32 9.30
C TYR A 14 -11.25 -5.39 10.60
N LEU A 15 -11.58 -4.54 11.59
CA LEU A 15 -10.96 -4.60 12.92
C LEU A 15 -11.15 -5.97 13.58
N GLY A 16 -12.36 -6.53 13.52
CA GLY A 16 -12.65 -7.87 14.05
C GLY A 16 -11.81 -8.96 13.39
N THR A 17 -11.69 -8.94 12.06
CA THR A 17 -10.86 -9.90 11.32
C THR A 17 -9.37 -9.75 11.64
N LEU A 18 -8.86 -8.53 11.76
CA LEU A 18 -7.47 -8.31 12.18
C LEU A 18 -7.23 -8.73 13.63
N TRP A 19 -8.22 -8.55 14.51
CA TRP A 19 -8.13 -9.01 15.89
C TRP A 19 -8.06 -10.54 15.96
N VAL A 20 -8.86 -11.23 15.14
CA VAL A 20 -8.75 -12.69 14.98
C VAL A 20 -7.38 -13.09 14.43
N ALA A 21 -6.87 -12.38 13.42
CA ALA A 21 -5.52 -12.62 12.88
C ALA A 21 -4.42 -12.50 13.96
N TYR A 22 -4.61 -11.59 14.91
CA TYR A 22 -3.67 -11.37 16.01
C TYR A 22 -3.78 -12.42 17.12
N VAL A 23 -4.99 -12.76 17.58
CA VAL A 23 -5.20 -13.66 18.73
C VAL A 23 -5.18 -15.13 18.33
N HIS A 24 -5.74 -15.46 17.16
CA HIS A 24 -5.94 -16.83 16.66
C HIS A 24 -5.55 -16.94 15.18
N PRO A 25 -4.26 -16.77 14.84
CA PRO A 25 -3.79 -16.74 13.46
C PRO A 25 -4.16 -18.01 12.66
N GLU A 26 -4.19 -19.16 13.30
CA GLU A 26 -4.60 -20.45 12.72
C GLU A 26 -6.05 -20.45 12.22
N SER A 27 -6.91 -19.63 12.83
CA SER A 27 -8.32 -19.53 12.47
C SER A 27 -8.59 -18.52 11.34
N LEU A 28 -7.60 -17.72 10.95
CA LEU A 28 -7.77 -16.54 10.08
C LEU A 28 -8.33 -16.84 8.69
N LEU A 29 -8.08 -18.03 8.15
CA LEU A 29 -8.47 -18.39 6.79
C LEU A 29 -9.97 -18.17 6.52
N TRP A 30 -10.84 -18.67 7.41
CA TRP A 30 -12.29 -18.56 7.22
C TRP A 30 -12.84 -17.16 7.47
N PRO A 31 -12.56 -16.50 8.61
CA PRO A 31 -12.99 -15.11 8.85
C PRO A 31 -12.43 -14.14 7.82
N GLY A 32 -11.19 -14.35 7.37
CA GLY A 32 -10.56 -13.57 6.31
C GLY A 32 -11.27 -13.74 4.96
N ALA A 33 -11.57 -14.97 4.55
CA ALA A 33 -12.30 -15.24 3.31
C ALA A 33 -13.72 -14.65 3.34
N ILE A 34 -14.45 -14.82 4.44
CA ILE A 34 -15.79 -14.24 4.64
C ILE A 34 -15.72 -12.71 4.59
N PHE A 35 -14.75 -12.11 5.29
CA PHE A 35 -14.54 -10.66 5.26
C PHE A 35 -14.26 -10.15 3.86
N LEU A 36 -13.39 -10.80 3.09
CA LEU A 36 -13.08 -10.39 1.71
C LEU A 36 -14.29 -10.50 0.78
N LEU A 37 -15.14 -11.52 0.95
CA LEU A 37 -16.38 -11.65 0.19
C LEU A 37 -17.36 -10.51 0.54
N ILE A 38 -17.54 -10.22 1.83
CA ILE A 38 -18.37 -9.09 2.28
C ILE A 38 -17.81 -7.78 1.73
N LEU A 39 -16.50 -7.57 1.82
CA LEU A 39 -15.81 -6.39 1.34
C LEU A 39 -15.99 -6.22 -0.19
N PHE A 40 -15.92 -7.29 -0.96
CA PHE A 40 -16.12 -7.27 -2.41
C PHE A 40 -17.53 -6.81 -2.77
N VAL A 41 -18.55 -7.44 -2.17
CA VAL A 41 -19.96 -7.10 -2.38
C VAL A 41 -20.24 -5.67 -1.91
N ALA A 42 -19.80 -5.32 -0.70
CA ALA A 42 -20.05 -4.02 -0.13
C ALA A 42 -19.38 -2.89 -0.92
N THR A 43 -18.14 -3.09 -1.40
CA THR A 43 -17.46 -2.10 -2.24
C THR A 43 -18.19 -1.86 -3.56
N LYS A 44 -18.74 -2.91 -4.18
CA LYS A 44 -19.58 -2.77 -5.38
C LYS A 44 -20.81 -1.94 -5.09
N ILE A 45 -21.51 -2.22 -3.99
CA ILE A 45 -22.73 -1.51 -3.61
C ILE A 45 -22.44 -0.03 -3.30
N ILE A 46 -21.39 0.23 -2.52
CA ILE A 46 -21.05 1.55 -1.99
C ILE A 46 -20.45 2.46 -3.07
N SER A 47 -19.50 1.95 -3.85
CA SER A 47 -18.74 2.75 -4.84
C SER A 47 -19.28 2.64 -6.26
N LYS A 48 -20.23 1.73 -6.51
CA LYS A 48 -20.75 1.35 -7.84
C LYS A 48 -19.71 0.79 -8.82
N LYS A 49 -18.44 0.66 -8.41
CA LYS A 49 -17.33 0.20 -9.25
C LYS A 49 -16.50 -0.84 -8.49
N PHE A 50 -16.36 -2.03 -9.06
CA PHE A 50 -15.55 -3.10 -8.46
C PHE A 50 -14.09 -2.72 -8.23
N PHE A 51 -13.57 -1.82 -9.03
CA PHE A 51 -12.16 -1.47 -9.02
C PHE A 51 -11.67 -0.87 -7.69
N HIS A 52 -12.54 -0.19 -6.95
CA HIS A 52 -12.19 0.34 -5.63
C HIS A 52 -11.93 -0.73 -4.57
N PHE A 53 -12.22 -2.01 -4.86
CA PHE A 53 -11.94 -3.15 -3.98
C PHE A 53 -10.44 -3.46 -3.87
N ILE A 54 -9.64 -3.09 -4.88
CA ILE A 54 -8.22 -3.47 -4.95
C ILE A 54 -7.44 -2.92 -3.75
N LEU A 55 -7.59 -1.62 -3.44
CA LEU A 55 -6.80 -0.99 -2.37
C LEU A 55 -7.16 -1.53 -0.97
N PRO A 56 -8.45 -1.60 -0.55
CA PRO A 56 -8.82 -2.22 0.72
C PRO A 56 -8.34 -3.66 0.87
N THR A 57 -8.39 -4.45 -0.19
CA THR A 57 -7.94 -5.84 -0.19
C THR A 57 -6.42 -5.96 -0.05
N LEU A 58 -5.67 -5.15 -0.79
CA LEU A 58 -4.22 -5.11 -0.64
C LEU A 58 -3.82 -4.62 0.75
N LEU A 59 -4.53 -3.63 1.31
CA LEU A 59 -4.31 -3.19 2.68
C LEU A 59 -4.57 -4.34 3.67
N PHE A 60 -5.68 -5.07 3.52
CA PHE A 60 -5.98 -6.23 4.37
C PHE A 60 -4.86 -7.26 4.36
N PHE A 61 -4.46 -7.77 3.18
CA PHE A 61 -3.40 -8.76 3.10
C PHE A 61 -2.05 -8.22 3.60
N GLY A 62 -1.66 -7.00 3.22
CA GLY A 62 -0.40 -6.41 3.68
C GLY A 62 -0.36 -6.28 5.20
N THR A 63 -1.48 -5.90 5.82
CA THR A 63 -1.57 -5.74 7.28
C THR A 63 -1.56 -7.08 8.01
N VAL A 64 -2.28 -8.08 7.49
CA VAL A 64 -2.24 -9.46 8.00
C VAL A 64 -0.83 -10.04 7.93
N LEU A 65 -0.12 -9.83 6.82
CA LEU A 65 1.24 -10.34 6.64
C LEU A 65 2.26 -9.63 7.52
N LEU A 66 2.03 -8.36 7.86
CA LEU A 66 2.94 -7.59 8.72
C LEU A 66 2.73 -7.90 10.20
N LEU A 67 1.52 -8.27 10.62
CA LEU A 67 1.17 -8.50 12.03
C LEU A 67 2.11 -9.45 12.77
N PRO A 68 2.49 -10.64 12.23
CA PRO A 68 3.37 -11.58 12.92
C PRO A 68 4.80 -11.08 13.11
N LEU A 69 5.22 -10.05 12.37
CA LEU A 69 6.58 -9.50 12.42
C LEU A 69 6.75 -8.44 13.52
N ILE A 70 5.66 -8.04 14.19
CA ILE A 70 5.67 -7.01 15.24
C ILE A 70 5.66 -7.69 16.62
N ASP A 71 6.81 -7.65 17.31
CA ASP A 71 6.99 -8.38 18.57
C ASP A 71 6.26 -7.76 19.76
N SER A 72 6.18 -6.42 19.83
CA SER A 72 5.64 -5.72 21.00
C SER A 72 4.11 -5.66 20.97
N PRO A 73 3.38 -6.15 22.00
CA PRO A 73 1.93 -6.09 22.05
C PRO A 73 1.37 -4.66 21.98
N ALA A 74 2.10 -3.69 22.53
CA ALA A 74 1.72 -2.28 22.45
C ALA A 74 1.82 -1.77 21.01
N GLN A 75 2.91 -2.11 20.30
CA GLN A 75 3.10 -1.71 18.90
C GLN A 75 2.08 -2.37 17.98
N VAL A 76 1.72 -3.64 18.22
CA VAL A 76 0.65 -4.32 17.48
C VAL A 76 -0.68 -3.57 17.62
N LYS A 77 -1.07 -3.20 18.85
CA LYS A 77 -2.32 -2.46 19.08
C LYS A 77 -2.32 -1.09 18.39
N THR A 78 -1.19 -0.38 18.42
CA THR A 78 -1.03 0.89 17.67
C THR A 78 -1.14 0.67 16.17
N PHE A 79 -0.49 -0.37 15.64
CA PHE A 79 -0.55 -0.73 14.23
C PHE A 79 -1.98 -1.08 13.79
N LEU A 80 -2.71 -1.88 14.58
CA LEU A 80 -4.12 -2.19 14.34
C LEU A 80 -4.97 -0.93 14.28
N ALA A 81 -4.82 -0.02 15.25
CA ALA A 81 -5.58 1.22 15.29
C ALA A 81 -5.30 2.10 14.05
N LEU A 82 -4.04 2.27 13.67
CA LEU A 82 -3.65 3.01 12.47
C LEU A 82 -4.20 2.34 11.20
N SER A 83 -4.07 1.03 11.10
CA SER A 83 -4.55 0.26 9.95
C SER A 83 -6.07 0.40 9.77
N VAL A 84 -6.83 0.32 10.86
CA VAL A 84 -8.28 0.51 10.86
C VAL A 84 -8.64 1.94 10.44
N GLY A 85 -7.91 2.95 10.92
CA GLY A 85 -8.10 4.33 10.49
C GLY A 85 -7.87 4.54 9.00
N VAL A 86 -6.79 3.97 8.45
CA VAL A 86 -6.49 4.05 7.01
C VAL A 86 -7.52 3.26 6.19
N PHE A 87 -7.92 2.07 6.67
CA PHE A 87 -8.94 1.25 6.02
C PHE A 87 -10.29 1.97 5.96
N TYR A 88 -10.70 2.63 7.05
CA TYR A 88 -11.88 3.49 7.07
C TYR A 88 -11.81 4.56 5.98
N LEU A 89 -10.68 5.27 5.87
CA LEU A 89 -10.47 6.27 4.83
C LEU A 89 -10.49 5.66 3.42
N ALA A 90 -10.00 4.44 3.24
CA ALA A 90 -10.05 3.73 1.97
C ALA A 90 -11.51 3.49 1.51
N ILE A 91 -12.36 2.97 2.40
CA ILE A 91 -13.77 2.70 2.10
C ILE A 91 -14.56 4.01 1.96
N LEU A 92 -14.31 5.00 2.82
CA LEU A 92 -14.94 6.32 2.72
C LEU A 92 -14.55 7.04 1.42
N GLY A 93 -13.28 6.94 1.02
CA GLY A 93 -12.79 7.45 -0.26
C GLY A 93 -13.49 6.78 -1.43
N ALA A 94 -13.60 5.45 -1.43
CA ALA A 94 -14.32 4.69 -2.45
C ALA A 94 -15.81 5.10 -2.55
N TYR A 95 -16.48 5.27 -1.41
CA TYR A 95 -17.86 5.76 -1.35
C TYR A 95 -18.02 7.15 -1.97
N ARG A 96 -17.16 8.09 -1.59
CA ARG A 96 -17.22 9.47 -2.10
C ARG A 96 -16.93 9.53 -3.59
N LEU A 97 -15.92 8.78 -4.07
CA LEU A 97 -15.60 8.67 -5.50
C LEU A 97 -16.73 8.02 -6.31
N GLY A 98 -17.50 7.11 -5.71
CA GLY A 98 -18.70 6.54 -6.34
C GLY A 98 -19.83 7.54 -6.55
N LYS A 99 -19.87 8.64 -5.77
CA LYS A 99 -20.82 9.75 -5.95
C LYS A 99 -20.27 10.85 -6.84
N TYR A 100 -19.02 11.25 -6.62
CA TYR A 100 -18.38 12.33 -7.36
C TYR A 100 -16.91 11.99 -7.63
N GLU A 101 -16.62 11.66 -8.88
CA GLU A 101 -15.31 11.13 -9.25
C GLU A 101 -14.18 12.18 -9.19
N LYS A 102 -14.52 13.47 -9.20
CA LYS A 102 -13.54 14.57 -9.13
C LYS A 102 -13.26 15.05 -7.69
N ASP A 103 -13.78 14.35 -6.68
CA ASP A 103 -13.54 14.70 -5.27
C ASP A 103 -12.06 14.56 -4.89
N LEU A 104 -11.37 15.69 -4.71
CA LEU A 104 -9.95 15.73 -4.37
C LEU A 104 -9.65 15.12 -2.99
N THR A 105 -10.56 15.27 -2.04
CA THR A 105 -10.39 14.71 -0.68
C THR A 105 -10.46 13.19 -0.74
N ALA A 106 -11.42 12.66 -1.50
CA ALA A 106 -11.58 11.23 -1.67
C ALA A 106 -10.39 10.61 -2.42
N LYS A 107 -9.87 11.28 -3.45
CA LYS A 107 -8.60 10.88 -4.11
C LYS A 107 -7.43 10.87 -3.13
N ALA A 108 -7.32 11.87 -2.26
CA ALA A 108 -6.27 11.90 -1.23
C ALA A 108 -6.40 10.73 -0.23
N MET A 109 -7.63 10.42 0.22
CA MET A 109 -7.90 9.27 1.10
C MET A 109 -7.50 7.95 0.44
N SER A 110 -7.85 7.74 -0.84
CA SER A 110 -7.44 6.55 -1.58
C SER A 110 -5.92 6.49 -1.83
N ASN A 111 -5.26 7.62 -2.07
CA ASN A 111 -3.80 7.68 -2.19
C ASN A 111 -3.12 7.29 -0.87
N LEU A 112 -3.62 7.77 0.28
CA LEU A 112 -3.12 7.38 1.59
C LEU A 112 -3.25 5.87 1.82
N ALA A 113 -4.41 5.30 1.48
CA ALA A 113 -4.63 3.86 1.57
C ALA A 113 -3.69 3.06 0.67
N ALA A 114 -3.44 3.53 -0.55
CA ALA A 114 -2.50 2.91 -1.48
C ALA A 114 -1.06 2.89 -0.96
N PHE A 115 -0.56 4.02 -0.46
CA PHE A 115 0.79 4.10 0.11
C PHE A 115 0.92 3.27 1.39
N SER A 116 -0.12 3.23 2.22
CA SER A 116 -0.12 2.38 3.42
C SER A 116 -0.15 0.90 3.07
N ALA A 117 -0.89 0.49 2.04
CA ALA A 117 -0.89 -0.87 1.54
C ALA A 117 0.49 -1.26 0.99
N LEU A 118 1.12 -0.39 0.19
CA LEU A 118 2.48 -0.62 -0.32
C LEU A 118 3.49 -0.74 0.81
N PHE A 119 3.44 0.15 1.79
CA PHE A 119 4.30 0.07 2.98
C PHE A 119 4.14 -1.29 3.67
N ALA A 120 2.90 -1.71 3.94
CA ALA A 120 2.63 -2.96 4.62
C ALA A 120 3.15 -4.17 3.82
N TRP A 121 2.93 -4.18 2.50
CA TRP A 121 3.44 -5.23 1.61
C TRP A 121 4.95 -5.25 1.47
N PHE A 122 5.61 -4.09 1.35
CA PHE A 122 7.06 -4.02 1.22
C PHE A 122 7.75 -4.43 2.52
N ALA A 123 7.27 -3.91 3.65
CA ALA A 123 7.77 -4.28 4.97
C ALA A 123 7.52 -5.76 5.28
N ALA A 124 6.30 -6.25 5.05
CA ALA A 124 5.99 -7.65 5.29
C ALA A 124 6.78 -8.57 4.35
N GLY A 125 6.75 -8.30 3.04
CA GLY A 125 7.44 -9.10 2.04
C GLY A 125 8.94 -9.24 2.34
N TYR A 126 9.61 -8.15 2.69
CA TYR A 126 11.02 -8.20 3.10
C TYR A 126 11.23 -8.88 4.44
N GLY A 127 10.32 -8.70 5.41
CA GLY A 127 10.41 -9.40 6.70
C GLY A 127 10.31 -10.91 6.54
N TRP A 128 9.34 -11.42 5.76
CA TRP A 128 9.23 -12.85 5.46
C TRP A 128 10.42 -13.36 4.66
N TYR A 129 10.94 -12.58 3.73
CA TYR A 129 12.16 -12.90 2.98
C TYR A 129 13.36 -13.13 3.89
N LEU A 130 13.61 -12.22 4.86
CA LEU A 130 14.69 -12.36 5.82
C LEU A 130 14.54 -13.57 6.75
N ASN A 131 13.30 -13.93 7.14
CA ASN A 131 13.06 -15.01 8.10
C ASN A 131 13.05 -16.42 7.49
N TYR A 132 12.74 -16.54 6.20
CA TYR A 132 12.56 -17.83 5.52
C TYR A 132 13.56 -18.10 4.39
N GLU A 133 14.56 -17.23 4.22
CA GLU A 133 15.63 -17.37 3.22
C GLU A 133 15.10 -17.69 1.81
N PHE A 134 14.01 -17.02 1.41
CA PHE A 134 13.45 -17.21 0.08
C PHE A 134 14.45 -16.76 -0.99
N PRO A 135 14.43 -17.36 -2.20
CA PRO A 135 15.17 -16.81 -3.33
C PRO A 135 14.77 -15.36 -3.66
N ALA A 136 15.75 -14.51 -3.98
CA ALA A 136 15.53 -13.08 -4.30
C ALA A 136 14.47 -12.84 -5.39
N TRP A 137 14.36 -13.72 -6.39
CA TRP A 137 13.36 -13.58 -7.46
C TRP A 137 11.91 -13.64 -6.94
N ILE A 138 11.65 -14.32 -5.81
CA ILE A 138 10.31 -14.39 -5.21
C ILE A 138 9.92 -13.01 -4.68
N ILE A 139 10.79 -12.37 -3.88
CA ILE A 139 10.49 -11.05 -3.34
C ILE A 139 10.41 -9.98 -4.43
N MET A 140 11.26 -10.05 -5.46
CA MET A 140 11.16 -9.19 -6.65
C MET A 140 9.79 -9.32 -7.31
N THR A 141 9.28 -10.55 -7.45
CA THR A 141 7.98 -10.82 -8.05
C THR A 141 6.84 -10.29 -7.20
N VAL A 142 6.90 -10.46 -5.87
CA VAL A 142 5.90 -9.91 -4.94
C VAL A 142 5.86 -8.38 -5.02
N PHE A 143 7.03 -7.72 -4.96
CA PHE A 143 7.12 -6.27 -5.09
C PHE A 143 6.56 -5.79 -6.43
N ALA A 144 6.90 -6.47 -7.54
CA ALA A 144 6.37 -6.15 -8.87
C ALA A 144 4.84 -6.26 -8.93
N ILE A 145 4.27 -7.38 -8.48
CA ILE A 145 2.82 -7.64 -8.56
C ILE A 145 2.05 -6.61 -7.73
N VAL A 146 2.44 -6.40 -6.47
CA VAL A 146 1.75 -5.44 -5.59
C VAL A 146 1.86 -4.03 -6.16
N THR A 147 3.06 -3.63 -6.60
CA THR A 147 3.30 -2.31 -7.19
C THR A 147 2.47 -2.11 -8.46
N PHE A 148 2.37 -3.12 -9.32
CA PHE A 148 1.54 -3.08 -10.53
C PHE A 148 0.07 -2.84 -10.16
N LEU A 149 -0.47 -3.64 -9.25
CA LEU A 149 -1.88 -3.54 -8.85
C LEU A 149 -2.20 -2.18 -8.22
N VAL A 150 -1.33 -1.68 -7.34
CA VAL A 150 -1.52 -0.35 -6.70
C VAL A 150 -1.36 0.78 -7.71
N SER A 151 -0.35 0.73 -8.58
CA SER A 151 -0.13 1.78 -9.58
C SER A 151 -1.29 1.84 -10.57
N TYR A 152 -1.77 0.68 -11.02
CA TYR A 152 -2.96 0.59 -11.85
C TYR A 152 -4.19 1.15 -11.12
N ALA A 153 -4.32 0.85 -9.82
CA ALA A 153 -5.33 1.44 -8.94
C ALA A 153 -5.31 2.98 -8.93
N LEU A 154 -4.13 3.52 -8.66
CA LEU A 154 -3.93 4.96 -8.54
C LEU A 154 -4.16 5.71 -9.85
N VAL A 155 -3.76 5.15 -10.99
CA VAL A 155 -3.97 5.77 -12.31
C VAL A 155 -5.47 5.97 -12.59
N ILE A 156 -6.29 4.95 -12.30
CA ILE A 156 -7.74 5.02 -12.53
C ILE A 156 -8.40 5.96 -11.53
N ILE A 157 -8.05 5.88 -10.24
CA ILE A 157 -8.62 6.72 -9.19
C ILE A 157 -8.30 8.19 -9.40
N ASN A 158 -7.07 8.51 -9.80
CA ASN A 158 -6.67 9.89 -10.05
C ASN A 158 -7.19 10.44 -11.40
N GLN A 159 -7.85 9.60 -12.21
CA GLN A 159 -8.41 9.94 -13.52
C GLN A 159 -7.37 10.61 -14.44
N LEU A 160 -6.17 10.06 -14.51
CA LEU A 160 -5.17 10.54 -15.46
C LEU A 160 -5.69 10.30 -16.88
N HIS A 161 -5.59 11.30 -17.75
CA HIS A 161 -6.01 11.25 -19.16
C HIS A 161 -5.05 10.36 -19.97
N LEU A 162 -5.15 9.06 -19.73
CA LEU A 162 -4.29 8.02 -20.27
C LEU A 162 -5.13 7.00 -21.04
N ASP A 163 -4.62 6.56 -22.18
CA ASP A 163 -5.15 5.41 -22.91
C ASP A 163 -4.93 4.12 -22.13
N ARG A 164 -5.78 3.10 -22.37
CA ARG A 164 -5.69 1.81 -21.66
C ARG A 164 -4.29 1.20 -21.71
N PHE A 165 -3.63 1.26 -22.88
CA PHE A 165 -2.28 0.76 -23.06
C PHE A 165 -1.26 1.53 -22.20
N GLN A 166 -1.33 2.86 -22.21
CA GLN A 166 -0.42 3.70 -21.42
C GLN A 166 -0.58 3.42 -19.92
N ARG A 167 -1.82 3.26 -19.42
CA ARG A 167 -2.05 2.93 -18.00
C ARG A 167 -1.34 1.65 -17.58
N ILE A 168 -1.41 0.62 -18.41
CA ILE A 168 -0.75 -0.66 -18.16
C ILE A 168 0.76 -0.48 -18.23
N LEU A 169 1.27 0.18 -19.27
CA LEU A 169 2.70 0.42 -19.47
C LEU A 169 3.35 1.14 -18.29
N TYR A 170 2.76 2.24 -17.80
CA TYR A 170 3.30 2.98 -16.65
C TYR A 170 3.20 2.19 -15.35
N SER A 171 2.17 1.35 -15.19
CA SER A 171 2.04 0.47 -14.02
C SER A 171 3.09 -0.64 -14.05
N ILE A 172 3.39 -1.22 -15.23
CA ILE A 172 4.47 -2.18 -15.43
C ILE A 172 5.84 -1.53 -15.20
N PHE A 173 6.03 -0.30 -15.69
CA PHE A 173 7.26 0.45 -15.46
C PHE A 173 7.54 0.64 -13.97
N LEU A 174 6.55 1.07 -13.18
CA LEU A 174 6.70 1.19 -11.73
C LEU A 174 6.93 -0.17 -11.06
N ALA A 175 6.25 -1.22 -11.51
CA ALA A 175 6.47 -2.57 -11.01
C ALA A 175 7.90 -3.06 -11.24
N TYR A 176 8.42 -2.86 -12.45
CA TYR A 176 9.80 -3.21 -12.80
C TYR A 176 10.81 -2.39 -12.00
N LEU A 177 10.57 -1.08 -11.85
CA LEU A 177 11.39 -0.21 -10.99
C LEU A 177 11.45 -0.78 -9.57
N MET A 178 10.32 -1.13 -8.97
CA MET A 178 10.29 -1.65 -7.59
C MET A 178 10.90 -3.05 -7.46
N ALA A 179 10.81 -3.89 -8.48
CA ALA A 179 11.53 -5.16 -8.53
C ALA A 179 13.06 -4.94 -8.54
N GLY A 180 13.54 -3.96 -9.31
CA GLY A 180 14.95 -3.58 -9.32
C GLY A 180 15.40 -2.98 -7.99
N VAL A 181 14.58 -2.14 -7.36
CA VAL A 181 14.86 -1.54 -6.05
C VAL A 181 15.08 -2.63 -5.00
N ILE A 182 14.18 -3.60 -4.90
CA ILE A 182 14.31 -4.64 -3.87
C ILE A 182 15.49 -5.57 -4.15
N TRP A 183 15.81 -5.84 -5.42
CA TRP A 183 17.03 -6.57 -5.78
C TRP A 183 18.30 -5.85 -5.35
N VAL A 184 18.37 -4.52 -5.45
CA VAL A 184 19.51 -3.74 -4.96
C VAL A 184 19.53 -3.70 -3.43
N GLN A 185 18.36 -3.58 -2.79
CA GLN A 185 18.24 -3.53 -1.33
C GLN A 185 18.52 -4.87 -0.64
N ASP A 186 18.46 -5.98 -1.38
CA ASP A 186 18.83 -7.31 -0.88
C ASP A 186 20.27 -7.36 -0.33
N PHE A 187 21.16 -6.54 -0.89
CA PHE A 187 22.54 -6.43 -0.45
C PHE A 187 22.72 -5.51 0.78
N TRP A 188 21.63 -4.92 1.30
CA TRP A 188 21.70 -3.93 2.38
C TRP A 188 21.39 -4.56 3.74
N PRO A 189 22.17 -4.26 4.79
CA PRO A 189 21.98 -4.84 6.12
C PRO A 189 20.91 -4.10 6.95
N PHE A 190 19.76 -3.82 6.35
CA PHE A 190 18.66 -3.12 7.03
C PHE A 190 17.50 -4.05 7.37
N GLY A 191 16.82 -3.74 8.47
CA GLY A 191 15.60 -4.42 8.86
C GLY A 191 14.42 -4.08 7.95
N TYR A 192 13.40 -4.93 7.98
CA TYR A 192 12.25 -4.87 7.08
C TYR A 192 11.43 -3.57 7.12
N LEU A 193 11.31 -2.92 8.29
CA LEU A 193 10.66 -1.62 8.38
C LEU A 193 11.43 -0.54 7.61
N THR A 194 12.76 -0.53 7.72
CA THR A 194 13.62 0.46 7.05
C THR A 194 13.54 0.27 5.54
N THR A 195 13.72 -0.96 5.08
CA THR A 195 13.61 -1.34 3.66
C THR A 195 12.24 -0.96 3.10
N GLY A 196 11.16 -1.27 3.84
CA GLY A 196 9.79 -0.92 3.46
C GLY A 196 9.56 0.59 3.30
N VAL A 197 10.07 1.42 4.22
CA VAL A 197 9.96 2.89 4.10
C VAL A 197 10.80 3.42 2.93
N ILE A 198 12.02 2.94 2.74
CA ILE A 198 12.87 3.39 1.62
C ILE A 198 12.22 3.02 0.28
N ALA A 199 11.72 1.79 0.16
CA ALA A 199 10.97 1.34 -1.02
C ALA A 199 9.73 2.22 -1.27
N LEU A 200 9.00 2.60 -0.22
CA LEU A 200 7.86 3.50 -0.33
C LEU A 200 8.26 4.90 -0.81
N ILE A 201 9.37 5.46 -0.31
CA ILE A 201 9.87 6.79 -0.73
C ILE A 201 10.26 6.78 -2.21
N ILE A 202 10.93 5.71 -2.66
CA ILE A 202 11.30 5.53 -4.06
C ILE A 202 10.05 5.41 -4.92
N TYR A 203 9.09 4.57 -4.53
CA TYR A 203 7.81 4.43 -5.22
C TYR A 203 7.07 5.77 -5.32
N TYR A 204 6.93 6.48 -4.21
CA TYR A 204 6.25 7.78 -4.15
C TYR A 204 6.86 8.78 -5.11
N SER A 205 8.19 8.82 -5.18
CA SER A 205 8.92 9.75 -6.06
C SER A 205 8.68 9.42 -7.54
N GLY A 206 8.75 8.14 -7.92
CA GLY A 206 8.43 7.69 -9.27
C GLY A 206 6.97 7.97 -9.65
N TRP A 207 6.05 7.68 -8.73
CA TRP A 207 4.62 7.95 -8.91
C TRP A 207 4.32 9.45 -9.08
N GLU A 208 4.92 10.32 -8.28
CA GLU A 208 4.66 11.77 -8.35
C GLU A 208 5.17 12.38 -9.66
N VAL A 209 6.27 11.88 -10.22
CA VAL A 209 6.76 12.29 -11.55
C VAL A 209 5.77 11.90 -12.64
N ILE A 210 5.33 10.64 -12.67
CA ILE A 210 4.34 10.13 -13.65
C ILE A 210 3.04 10.92 -13.53
N ARG A 211 2.50 11.03 -12.31
CA ARG A 211 1.27 11.77 -12.04
C ARG A 211 1.38 13.24 -12.47
N SER A 212 2.48 13.91 -12.18
CA SER A 212 2.68 15.32 -12.53
C SER A 212 2.80 15.53 -14.03
N HIS A 213 3.45 14.60 -14.73
CA HIS A 213 3.53 14.59 -16.19
C HIS A 213 2.13 14.56 -16.81
N PHE A 214 1.28 13.61 -16.42
CA PHE A 214 -0.06 13.46 -17.00
C PHE A 214 -1.07 14.51 -16.57
N LEU A 215 -0.83 15.19 -15.45
CA LEU A 215 -1.65 16.34 -15.04
C LEU A 215 -1.21 17.66 -15.71
N GLY A 216 -0.18 17.64 -16.57
CA GLY A 216 0.38 18.85 -17.19
C GLY A 216 1.03 19.79 -16.17
N LYS A 217 1.39 19.29 -14.99
CA LYS A 217 1.96 20.06 -13.86
C LYS A 217 3.46 19.79 -13.67
N LEU A 218 4.08 19.11 -14.63
CA LEU A 218 5.51 18.80 -14.58
C LEU A 218 6.31 20.08 -14.81
N ASN A 219 7.13 20.44 -13.82
CA ASN A 219 8.06 21.56 -13.90
C ASN A 219 9.41 21.10 -13.33
N VAL A 220 10.50 21.63 -13.86
CA VAL A 220 11.87 21.35 -13.40
C VAL A 220 11.99 21.56 -11.88
N ARG A 221 11.39 22.63 -11.34
CA ARG A 221 11.37 22.88 -9.88
C ARG A 221 10.76 21.73 -9.09
N ARG A 222 9.70 21.11 -9.61
CA ARG A 222 9.02 19.98 -8.95
C ARG A 222 9.86 18.71 -9.05
N ILE A 223 10.52 18.46 -10.19
CA ILE A 223 11.44 17.33 -10.34
C ILE A 223 12.61 17.46 -9.36
N VAL A 224 13.23 18.64 -9.29
CA VAL A 224 14.32 18.93 -8.34
C VAL A 224 13.84 18.73 -6.90
N PHE A 225 12.67 19.24 -6.54
CA PHE A 225 12.11 19.01 -5.21
C PHE A 225 11.89 17.52 -4.91
N SER A 226 11.35 16.74 -5.86
CA SER A 226 11.17 15.30 -5.70
C SER A 226 12.49 14.56 -5.51
N ILE A 227 13.54 14.93 -6.25
CA ILE A 227 14.88 14.34 -6.11
C ILE A 227 15.49 14.70 -4.75
N VAL A 228 15.42 15.98 -4.34
CA VAL A 228 15.93 16.43 -3.05
C VAL A 228 15.16 15.76 -1.90
N PHE A 229 13.84 15.64 -2.01
CA PHE A 229 13.02 14.94 -1.04
C PHE A 229 13.40 13.46 -0.95
N LEU A 230 13.55 12.77 -2.08
CA LEU A 230 13.99 11.37 -2.13
C LEU A 230 15.34 11.20 -1.42
N VAL A 231 16.36 11.94 -1.84
CA VAL A 231 17.72 11.83 -1.29
C VAL A 231 17.73 12.21 0.19
N GLY A 232 17.09 13.31 0.55
CA GLY A 232 17.04 13.80 1.93
C GLY A 232 16.30 12.83 2.87
N ALA A 233 15.14 12.33 2.47
CA ALA A 233 14.36 11.41 3.30
C ALA A 233 15.06 10.06 3.46
N VAL A 234 15.65 9.52 2.38
CA VAL A 234 16.45 8.28 2.45
C VAL A 234 17.69 8.49 3.31
N ALA A 235 18.42 9.60 3.17
CA ALA A 235 19.59 9.90 3.98
C ALA A 235 19.24 10.01 5.48
N ILE A 236 18.17 10.72 5.83
CA ILE A 236 17.71 10.82 7.23
C ILE A 236 17.40 9.43 7.80
N LEU A 237 16.73 8.58 7.04
CA LEU A 237 16.44 7.21 7.47
C LEU A 237 17.71 6.40 7.68
N LEU A 238 18.60 6.37 6.70
CA LEU A 238 19.85 5.61 6.76
C LEU A 238 20.76 6.05 7.93
N LEU A 239 20.75 7.34 8.26
CA LEU A 239 21.48 7.89 9.41
C LEU A 239 20.81 7.53 10.75
N SER A 240 19.49 7.34 10.77
CA SER A 240 18.74 7.00 11.99
C SER A 240 18.73 5.50 12.32
N THR A 241 18.98 4.66 11.33
CA THR A 241 18.84 3.20 11.45
C THR A 241 20.12 2.55 11.95
N LYS A 242 19.96 1.53 12.80
CA LYS A 242 21.09 0.71 13.25
C LYS A 242 21.59 -0.14 12.08
N TRP A 243 22.87 -0.01 11.77
CA TRP A 243 23.54 -0.81 10.77
C TRP A 243 23.89 -2.15 11.41
N TYR A 244 23.29 -3.23 10.91
CA TYR A 244 23.72 -4.57 11.29
C TYR A 244 24.98 -4.93 10.51
N PRO A 245 25.96 -5.62 11.10
CA PRO A 245 27.06 -6.17 10.32
C PRO A 245 26.49 -7.17 9.31
N VAL A 246 26.90 -7.05 8.04
CA VAL A 246 26.64 -8.07 7.01
C VAL A 246 27.37 -9.34 7.46
N ILE A 247 26.64 -10.42 7.77
CA ILE A 247 27.22 -11.74 8.07
C ILE A 247 27.43 -12.47 6.75
#